data_AF-A0A8H4UFX8-F1
#
_entry.id   AF-A0A8H4UFX8-F1
#
_cell.length_a   1.000
_cell.length_b   1.000
_cell.length_c   1.000
_cell.angle_alpha   90.00
_cell.angle_beta   90.00
_cell.angle_gamma   90.00
#
_symmetry.space_group_name_H-M   'P 1'
#
loop_
_entity.id
_entity.type
_entity.pdbx_description
1 polymer ?
#
loop_
_entity_poly.entity_id
_entity_poly.type
_entity_poly.pdbx_seq_one_letter_code
_entity_poly.pdbx_strand_id
1 'polypeptide(L)'
;MARYFTLATVLSLVLSVQAQCGAGTPDASVTGKTGSYTATKGSSKVYSGSDYLAAIQAAVDSIKSGERVSVIASGSIGNGSIRIDSGKIFEGCGTIDASSRNTHGAVESLGTTDVQIPYLTLTGSPYFGLWFYGTKNLVLGEITMNLSGGIGIRFERDEAANSNVKMGVISVTGASSHAVETWNIDGLEIDKVIARDCGEAGLLLQTTTNAKVGLVDGDNVGAGTGYGTLRFANRNGRTSKGDYKTNIFVDKVVSRRGG
;
A
#
# COMPACT_ATOMS: atom_id res chain seq x y z
N MET A 1 -50.48 7.20 13.29
CA MET A 1 -49.31 6.46 12.78
C MET A 1 -48.23 7.45 12.38
N ALA A 2 -47.27 7.73 13.25
CA ALA A 2 -46.09 8.52 12.92
C ALA A 2 -44.88 7.58 13.00
N ARG A 3 -44.26 7.30 11.85
CA ARG A 3 -43.06 6.46 11.76
C ARG A 3 -41.84 7.33 12.08
N TYR A 4 -41.21 7.07 13.21
CA TYR A 4 -39.84 7.49 13.47
C TYR A 4 -38.91 6.60 12.63
N PHE A 5 -38.19 7.19 11.68
CA PHE A 5 -37.02 6.55 11.07
C PHE A 5 -35.78 6.99 11.84
N THR A 6 -35.24 6.10 12.67
CA THR A 6 -33.90 6.21 13.24
C THR A 6 -32.87 6.02 12.12
N LEU A 7 -32.15 7.09 11.80
CA LEU A 7 -30.96 7.06 10.95
C LEU A 7 -29.74 6.95 11.89
N ALA A 8 -29.22 5.75 12.07
CA ALA A 8 -27.90 5.54 12.67
C ALA A 8 -27.36 4.20 12.19
N THR A 9 -26.34 4.23 11.34
CA THR A 9 -25.17 3.32 11.32
C THR A 9 -24.44 3.43 9.99
N VAL A 10 -23.45 4.31 9.90
CA VAL A 10 -22.29 4.14 9.00
C VAL A 10 -21.06 4.69 9.73
N LEU A 11 -20.60 3.97 10.76
CA LEU A 11 -19.29 4.22 11.37
C LEU A 11 -18.80 2.95 12.08
N SER A 12 -18.61 1.86 11.34
CA SER A 12 -18.16 0.59 11.95
C SER A 12 -17.16 -0.24 11.14
N LEU A 13 -16.77 0.16 9.91
CA LEU A 13 -15.73 -0.57 9.18
C LEU A 13 -14.29 -0.19 9.55
N VAL A 14 -14.05 1.00 10.12
CA VAL A 14 -12.68 1.42 10.51
C VAL A 14 -12.19 0.68 11.76
N LEU A 15 -13.10 0.17 12.60
CA LEU A 15 -12.75 -0.50 13.86
C LEU A 15 -12.37 -1.98 13.72
N SER A 16 -12.89 -2.69 12.70
CA SER A 16 -12.64 -4.14 12.54
C SER A 16 -11.26 -4.45 11.97
N VAL A 17 -10.72 -3.59 11.12
CA VAL A 17 -9.38 -3.75 10.51
C VAL A 17 -8.28 -3.59 11.56
N GLN A 18 -8.48 -2.65 12.48
CA GLN A 18 -7.61 -2.44 13.63
C GLN A 18 -7.62 -3.64 14.61
N ALA A 19 -8.67 -4.46 14.59
CA ALA A 19 -8.80 -5.62 15.47
C ALA A 19 -7.96 -6.84 15.04
N GLN A 20 -7.51 -6.92 13.77
CA GLN A 20 -6.70 -8.03 13.28
C GLN A 20 -5.22 -7.68 13.10
N CYS A 21 -4.88 -6.42 12.81
CA CYS A 21 -3.48 -6.00 12.70
C CYS A 21 -2.77 -6.16 14.06
N GLY A 22 -1.61 -6.81 14.07
CA GLY A 22 -0.85 -7.04 15.31
C GLY A 22 -1.48 -8.08 16.23
N ALA A 23 -2.60 -8.71 15.85
CA ALA A 23 -3.21 -9.79 16.62
C ALA A 23 -2.31 -11.04 16.63
N GLY A 24 -2.49 -11.87 17.67
CA GLY A 24 -1.63 -13.01 17.95
C GLY A 24 -0.28 -12.58 18.54
N THR A 25 0.75 -13.38 18.29
CA THR A 25 2.11 -13.10 18.79
C THR A 25 3.02 -12.83 17.59
N PRO A 26 3.26 -11.57 17.20
CA PRO A 26 4.28 -11.26 16.21
C PRO A 26 5.66 -11.56 16.79
N ASP A 27 6.61 -11.87 15.91
CA ASP A 27 7.97 -12.15 16.33
C ASP A 27 8.68 -10.90 16.84
N ALA A 28 8.44 -9.76 16.19
CA ALA A 28 8.88 -8.46 16.65
C ALA A 28 7.73 -7.47 16.74
N SER A 29 7.86 -6.50 17.63
CA SER A 29 6.86 -5.44 17.78
C SER A 29 7.50 -4.09 18.04
N VAL A 30 6.84 -3.03 17.57
CA VAL A 30 7.19 -1.65 17.91
C VAL A 30 6.03 -1.03 18.66
N THR A 31 6.30 -0.57 19.87
CA THR A 31 5.31 0.07 20.76
C THR A 31 5.86 1.40 21.28
N GLY A 32 5.01 2.15 21.97
CA GLY A 32 5.34 3.46 22.50
C GLY A 32 4.59 4.58 21.79
N LYS A 33 5.15 5.78 21.85
CA LYS A 33 4.54 7.02 21.34
C LYS A 33 5.63 8.01 20.96
N THR A 34 5.26 9.11 20.32
CA THR A 34 6.17 10.20 19.98
C THR A 34 7.09 10.57 21.14
N GLY A 35 8.40 10.56 20.88
CA GLY A 35 9.46 10.83 21.86
C GLY A 35 9.93 9.61 22.67
N SER A 36 9.24 8.47 22.62
CA SER A 36 9.65 7.25 23.32
C SER A 36 9.05 5.99 22.68
N TYR A 37 9.86 5.31 21.89
CA TYR A 37 9.55 4.06 21.21
C TYR A 37 10.42 2.92 21.74
N THR A 38 9.85 1.72 21.72
CA THR A 38 10.55 0.48 22.06
C THR A 38 10.26 -0.54 20.97
N ALA A 39 11.32 -1.17 20.45
CA ALA A 39 11.20 -2.34 19.59
C ALA A 39 11.69 -3.59 20.34
N THR A 40 10.93 -4.67 20.23
CA THR A 40 11.25 -5.97 20.81
C THR A 40 11.22 -7.06 19.74
N LYS A 41 12.05 -8.09 19.93
CA LYS A 41 12.07 -9.37 19.21
C LYS A 41 11.89 -10.47 20.25
N GLY A 42 10.71 -11.07 20.31
CA GLY A 42 10.29 -11.87 21.47
C GLY A 42 10.41 -11.06 22.77
N SER A 43 11.15 -11.58 23.75
CA SER A 43 11.43 -10.90 25.02
C SER A 43 12.62 -9.92 24.97
N SER A 44 13.38 -9.90 23.88
CA SER A 44 14.60 -9.10 23.78
C SER A 44 14.30 -7.72 23.22
N LYS A 45 14.80 -6.67 23.88
CA LYS A 45 14.72 -5.30 23.37
C LYS A 45 15.80 -5.07 22.31
N VAL A 46 15.40 -4.68 21.11
CA VAL A 46 16.31 -4.37 19.98
C VAL A 46 16.44 -2.86 19.74
N TYR A 47 15.51 -2.06 20.26
CA TYR A 47 15.60 -0.60 20.25
C TYR A 47 14.89 0.02 21.47
N SER A 48 15.45 1.13 21.96
CA SER A 48 14.82 2.03 22.94
C SER A 48 15.28 3.45 22.66
N GLY A 49 14.37 4.37 22.34
CA GLY A 49 14.76 5.73 22.00
C GLY A 49 13.61 6.57 21.45
N SER A 50 13.89 7.79 21.01
CA SER A 50 12.88 8.74 20.53
C SER A 50 12.62 8.68 19.03
N ASP A 51 13.47 8.00 18.26
CA ASP A 51 13.39 7.94 16.79
C ASP A 51 12.47 6.78 16.37
N TYR A 52 11.37 7.14 15.72
CA TYR A 52 10.35 6.19 15.28
C TYR A 52 10.85 5.29 14.14
N LEU A 53 11.52 5.87 13.15
CA LEU A 53 12.04 5.13 12.01
C LEU A 53 13.11 4.14 12.46
N ALA A 54 14.01 4.56 13.34
CA ALA A 54 15.04 3.68 13.90
C ALA A 54 14.41 2.52 14.69
N ALA A 55 13.33 2.75 15.44
CA ALA A 55 12.60 1.69 16.13
C ALA A 55 12.00 0.68 15.15
N ILE A 56 11.35 1.15 14.07
CA ILE A 56 10.78 0.29 13.03
C ILE A 56 11.88 -0.51 12.34
N GLN A 57 12.92 0.16 11.85
CA GLN A 57 13.97 -0.52 11.10
C GLN A 57 14.69 -1.56 11.97
N ALA A 58 14.99 -1.25 13.24
CA ALA A 58 15.58 -2.22 14.16
C ALA A 58 14.68 -3.46 14.37
N ALA A 59 13.36 -3.29 14.41
CA ALA A 59 12.43 -4.41 14.49
C ALA A 59 12.43 -5.25 13.19
N VAL A 60 12.36 -4.60 12.03
CA VAL A 60 12.41 -5.25 10.70
C VAL A 60 13.73 -5.98 10.47
N ASP A 61 14.85 -5.42 10.92
CA ASP A 61 16.18 -6.02 10.78
C ASP A 61 16.37 -7.23 11.72
N SER A 62 15.64 -7.26 12.83
CA SER A 62 15.73 -8.34 13.82
C SER A 62 14.98 -9.62 13.42
N ILE A 63 14.03 -9.52 12.48
CA ILE A 63 13.24 -10.66 12.00
C ILE A 63 13.89 -11.33 10.78
N LYS A 64 13.60 -12.62 10.62
CA LYS A 64 14.08 -13.51 9.57
C LYS A 64 12.95 -13.79 8.57
N SER A 65 13.30 -14.49 7.48
CA SER A 65 12.30 -14.97 6.53
C SER A 65 11.24 -15.84 7.22
N GLY A 66 9.98 -15.62 6.88
CA GLY A 66 8.80 -16.24 7.48
C GLY A 66 8.33 -15.61 8.79
N GLU A 67 9.10 -14.70 9.37
CA GLU A 67 8.76 -14.03 10.62
C GLU A 67 8.06 -12.69 10.38
N ARG A 68 7.31 -12.26 11.40
CA ARG A 68 6.44 -11.10 11.34
C ARG A 68 6.84 -10.01 12.33
N VAL A 69 6.84 -8.77 11.86
CA VAL A 69 6.93 -7.57 12.70
C VAL A 69 5.63 -6.79 12.65
N SER A 70 5.13 -6.37 13.82
CA SER A 70 3.96 -5.50 13.94
C SER A 70 4.31 -4.17 14.60
N VAL A 71 4.19 -3.10 13.83
CA VAL A 71 4.38 -1.72 14.29
C VAL A 71 3.05 -1.23 14.86
N ILE A 72 2.91 -1.33 16.18
CA ILE A 72 1.68 -0.97 16.92
C ILE A 72 1.64 0.52 17.24
N ALA A 73 2.81 1.11 17.52
CA ALA A 73 2.92 2.55 17.75
C ALA A 73 2.54 3.36 16.49
N SER A 74 2.05 4.57 16.69
CA SER A 74 1.93 5.59 15.65
C SER A 74 3.05 6.61 15.79
N GLY A 75 3.47 7.19 14.67
CA GLY A 75 4.54 8.19 14.66
C GLY A 75 4.87 8.67 13.25
N SER A 76 5.76 9.68 13.18
CA SER A 76 6.28 10.17 11.90
C SER A 76 7.66 9.60 11.63
N ILE A 77 7.88 9.10 10.41
CA ILE A 77 9.22 8.72 9.92
C ILE A 77 9.92 9.88 9.19
N GLY A 78 9.30 11.08 9.20
CA GLY A 78 9.79 12.21 8.43
C GLY A 78 9.90 11.86 6.95
N ASN A 79 11.01 12.23 6.31
CA ASN A 79 11.30 11.91 4.91
C ASN A 79 12.10 10.59 4.73
N GLY A 80 12.15 9.75 5.76
CA GLY A 80 12.85 8.48 5.73
C GLY A 80 12.07 7.36 5.05
N SER A 81 12.69 6.19 4.96
CA SER A 81 12.13 5.01 4.29
C SER A 81 12.30 3.78 5.16
N ILE A 82 11.23 3.03 5.37
CA ILE A 82 11.25 1.71 5.99
C ILE A 82 11.58 0.70 4.89
N ARG A 83 12.65 -0.08 5.05
CA ARG A 83 13.08 -1.07 4.05
C ARG A 83 12.78 -2.48 4.51
N ILE A 84 12.10 -3.24 3.65
CA ILE A 84 11.68 -4.62 3.94
C ILE A 84 12.40 -5.57 2.99
N ASP A 85 13.28 -6.40 3.55
CA ASP A 85 14.00 -7.44 2.81
C ASP A 85 13.13 -8.68 2.55
N SER A 86 13.59 -9.54 1.65
CA SER A 86 12.94 -10.79 1.25
C SER A 86 12.47 -11.67 2.41
N GLY A 87 11.29 -12.25 2.25
CA GLY A 87 10.69 -13.23 3.16
C GLY A 87 10.07 -12.65 4.43
N LYS A 88 10.15 -11.33 4.65
CA LYS A 88 9.64 -10.69 5.88
C LYS A 88 8.17 -10.30 5.74
N ILE A 89 7.45 -10.38 6.86
CA ILE A 89 6.05 -9.93 6.99
C ILE A 89 6.04 -8.64 7.82
N PHE A 90 5.59 -7.54 7.24
CA PHE A 90 5.54 -6.22 7.88
C PHE A 90 4.10 -5.75 8.06
N GLU A 91 3.69 -5.47 9.30
CA GLU A 91 2.39 -4.88 9.62
C GLU A 91 2.55 -3.47 10.19
N GLY A 92 1.99 -2.46 9.52
CA GLY A 92 1.89 -1.08 10.01
C GLY A 92 0.53 -0.83 10.67
N CYS A 93 0.36 -1.30 11.90
CA CYS A 93 -0.92 -1.25 12.63
C CYS A 93 -1.23 0.13 13.22
N GLY A 94 -0.21 0.81 13.72
CA GLY A 94 -0.30 2.23 14.01
C GLY A 94 -0.20 3.07 12.74
N THR A 95 -0.59 4.33 12.84
CA THR A 95 -0.49 5.27 11.73
C THR A 95 0.96 5.70 11.55
N ILE A 96 1.51 5.42 10.36
CA ILE A 96 2.82 5.89 9.94
C ILE A 96 2.63 7.18 9.14
N ASP A 97 3.15 8.29 9.66
CA ASP A 97 3.14 9.57 8.97
C ASP A 97 4.46 9.77 8.21
N ALA A 98 4.36 10.14 6.93
CA ALA A 98 5.51 10.27 6.05
C ALA A 98 5.52 11.60 5.28
N SER A 99 6.72 12.14 5.10
CA SER A 99 7.00 13.35 4.33
C SER A 99 7.69 13.03 3.02
N SER A 100 7.63 13.97 2.07
CA SER A 100 8.20 13.76 0.74
C SER A 100 9.71 13.65 0.78
N ARG A 101 10.23 12.65 0.06
CA ARG A 101 11.62 12.53 -0.35
C ARG A 101 11.65 12.17 -1.81
N ASN A 102 12.27 13.02 -2.62
CA ASN A 102 12.32 12.82 -4.07
C ASN A 102 12.81 11.41 -4.41
N THR A 103 12.11 10.74 -5.33
CA THR A 103 12.44 9.39 -5.82
C THR A 103 12.60 8.32 -4.73
N HIS A 104 11.77 8.38 -3.67
CA HIS A 104 11.79 7.40 -2.59
C HIS A 104 10.39 7.06 -2.09
N GLY A 105 10.26 5.83 -1.55
CA GLY A 105 9.06 5.37 -0.87
C GLY A 105 9.13 5.63 0.63
N ALA A 106 7.97 5.83 1.27
CA ALA A 106 7.88 5.76 2.73
C ALA A 106 8.12 4.33 3.21
N VAL A 107 7.63 3.34 2.46
CA VAL A 107 7.94 1.91 2.62
C VAL A 107 8.47 1.38 1.28
N GLU A 108 9.61 0.71 1.32
CA GLU A 108 10.35 0.23 0.16
C GLU A 108 10.54 -1.30 0.23
N SER A 109 10.25 -1.98 -0.88
CA SER A 109 10.69 -3.37 -1.09
C SER A 109 11.22 -3.53 -2.51
N LEU A 110 12.54 -3.57 -2.63
CA LEU A 110 13.26 -3.37 -3.87
C LEU A 110 14.13 -4.59 -4.18
N GLY A 111 13.87 -5.29 -5.28
CA GLY A 111 14.57 -6.52 -5.66
C GLY A 111 14.33 -7.70 -4.71
N THR A 112 13.16 -7.76 -4.07
CA THR A 112 12.86 -8.73 -3.01
C THR A 112 11.97 -9.88 -3.46
N THR A 113 11.89 -10.93 -2.65
CA THR A 113 11.00 -12.07 -2.88
C THR A 113 10.26 -12.42 -1.61
N ASP A 114 9.00 -12.85 -1.71
CA ASP A 114 8.16 -13.33 -0.61
C ASP A 114 7.94 -12.29 0.51
N VAL A 115 7.90 -10.99 0.17
CA VAL A 115 7.53 -9.92 1.10
C VAL A 115 6.02 -9.83 1.23
N GLN A 116 5.54 -9.65 2.46
CA GLN A 116 4.13 -9.44 2.75
C GLN A 116 3.92 -8.19 3.58
N ILE A 117 2.93 -7.38 3.20
CA ILE A 117 2.43 -6.23 3.96
C ILE A 117 0.94 -6.45 4.19
N PRO A 118 0.52 -7.22 5.21
CA PRO A 118 -0.88 -7.58 5.40
C PRO A 118 -1.75 -6.40 5.79
N TYR A 119 -1.18 -5.43 6.51
CA TYR A 119 -1.88 -4.25 7.00
C TYR A 119 -0.95 -3.05 6.99
N LEU A 120 -1.46 -1.89 6.55
CA LEU A 120 -0.75 -0.62 6.66
C LEU A 120 -1.72 0.54 6.74
N THR A 121 -1.52 1.43 7.71
CA THR A 121 -2.13 2.77 7.72
C THR A 121 -1.05 3.84 7.54
N LEU A 122 -1.14 4.61 6.45
CA LEU A 122 -0.18 5.66 6.10
C LEU A 122 -0.85 7.04 5.98
N THR A 123 -0.19 8.09 6.43
CA THR A 123 -0.60 9.50 6.24
C THR A 123 0.53 10.37 5.74
N GLY A 124 0.20 11.62 5.39
CA GLY A 124 1.16 12.66 5.03
C GLY A 124 1.29 12.85 3.52
N SER A 125 2.43 13.37 3.07
CA SER A 125 2.68 13.67 1.66
C SER A 125 3.99 13.03 1.18
N PRO A 126 4.12 11.69 1.22
CA PRO A 126 5.29 11.01 0.70
C PRO A 126 5.42 11.25 -0.81
N TYR A 127 6.61 11.01 -1.37
CA TYR A 127 6.74 11.01 -2.84
C TYR A 127 6.02 9.78 -3.42
N PHE A 128 6.36 8.60 -2.88
CA PHE A 128 5.59 7.38 -3.01
C PHE A 128 5.23 6.84 -1.63
N GLY A 129 3.98 6.46 -1.38
CA GLY A 129 3.60 5.79 -0.13
C GLY A 129 4.28 4.43 -0.02
N LEU A 130 4.13 3.60 -1.05
CA LEU A 130 4.80 2.31 -1.23
C LEU A 130 5.56 2.32 -2.54
N TRP A 131 6.83 1.87 -2.52
CA TRP A 131 7.67 1.80 -3.71
C TRP A 131 8.27 0.40 -3.90
N PHE A 132 8.10 -0.13 -5.12
CA PHE A 132 8.47 -1.49 -5.48
C PHE A 132 9.14 -1.58 -6.84
N TYR A 133 10.12 -2.46 -6.95
CA TYR A 133 10.58 -3.00 -8.24
C TYR A 133 11.27 -4.34 -8.02
N GLY A 134 11.42 -5.15 -9.07
CA GLY A 134 12.10 -6.43 -9.00
C GLY A 134 11.48 -7.42 -8.00
N THR A 135 10.22 -7.22 -7.62
CA THR A 135 9.58 -8.02 -6.58
C THR A 135 9.02 -9.33 -7.14
N LYS A 136 9.08 -10.39 -6.35
CA LYS A 136 8.45 -11.68 -6.66
C LYS A 136 7.60 -12.16 -5.48
N ASN A 137 6.38 -12.63 -5.75
CA ASN A 137 5.45 -13.11 -4.72
C ASN A 137 5.12 -12.05 -3.65
N LEU A 138 5.03 -10.78 -4.06
CA LEU A 138 4.66 -9.67 -3.17
C LEU A 138 3.17 -9.77 -2.81
N VAL A 139 2.84 -9.68 -1.53
CA VAL A 139 1.45 -9.64 -1.06
C VAL A 139 1.20 -8.35 -0.28
N LEU A 140 0.23 -7.57 -0.75
CA LEU A 140 -0.33 -6.42 -0.04
C LEU A 140 -1.74 -6.80 0.41
N GLY A 141 -2.03 -6.74 1.70
CA GLY A 141 -3.35 -7.08 2.24
C GLY A 141 -4.29 -5.88 2.20
N GLU A 142 -4.57 -5.32 3.37
CA GLU A 142 -5.40 -4.14 3.55
C GLU A 142 -4.52 -2.90 3.81
N ILE A 143 -4.47 -2.04 2.80
CA ILE A 143 -3.62 -0.84 2.81
C ILE A 143 -4.52 0.38 2.77
N THR A 144 -4.47 1.20 3.82
CA THR A 144 -5.20 2.46 3.91
C THR A 144 -4.22 3.63 3.92
N MET A 145 -4.39 4.55 2.98
CA MET A 145 -3.60 5.77 2.90
C MET A 145 -4.49 7.01 2.86
N ASN A 146 -4.28 7.92 3.81
CA ASN A 146 -4.91 9.24 3.82
C ASN A 146 -3.81 10.28 3.56
N LEU A 147 -3.59 10.56 2.28
CA LEU A 147 -2.50 11.38 1.80
C LEU A 147 -2.93 12.83 1.60
N SER A 148 -1.95 13.73 1.60
CA SER A 148 -2.11 15.13 1.21
C SER A 148 -1.22 15.49 -0.01
N GLY A 149 -0.67 14.48 -0.69
CA GLY A 149 0.18 14.62 -1.86
C GLY A 149 0.88 13.32 -2.25
N GLY A 150 1.55 13.31 -3.40
CA GLY A 150 2.33 12.19 -3.91
C GLY A 150 1.52 11.12 -4.64
N ILE A 151 2.13 9.94 -4.77
CA ILE A 151 1.52 8.71 -5.29
C ILE A 151 1.31 7.73 -4.14
N GLY A 152 0.19 6.99 -4.13
CA GLY A 152 -0.05 5.94 -3.14
C GLY A 152 0.92 4.77 -3.30
N ILE A 153 0.78 3.98 -4.36
CA ILE A 153 1.64 2.83 -4.68
C ILE A 153 2.29 3.01 -6.03
N ARG A 154 3.61 2.87 -6.08
CA ARG A 154 4.43 2.95 -7.28
C ARG A 154 5.20 1.65 -7.49
N PHE A 155 4.95 0.98 -8.61
CA PHE A 155 5.92 0.03 -9.19
C PHE A 155 6.78 0.77 -10.21
N GLU A 156 8.09 0.61 -10.14
CA GLU A 156 8.99 1.45 -10.92
C GLU A 156 9.08 1.05 -12.40
N ARG A 157 9.14 2.07 -13.28
CA ARG A 157 9.16 1.91 -14.74
C ARG A 157 10.50 1.41 -15.25
N ASP A 158 11.57 2.01 -14.75
CA ASP A 158 12.91 1.90 -15.32
C ASP A 158 13.78 0.87 -14.59
N GLU A 159 13.15 0.06 -13.72
CA GLU A 159 13.80 -0.96 -12.90
C GLU A 159 13.31 -2.37 -13.25
N ALA A 160 13.89 -3.38 -12.60
CA ALA A 160 13.56 -4.79 -12.83
C ALA A 160 12.06 -5.08 -12.72
N ALA A 161 11.58 -5.96 -13.60
CA ALA A 161 10.17 -6.37 -13.64
C ALA A 161 9.75 -7.14 -12.37
N ASN A 162 8.46 -7.07 -12.07
CA ASN A 162 7.82 -7.73 -10.94
C ASN A 162 7.01 -8.93 -11.41
N SER A 163 6.81 -9.92 -10.53
CA SER A 163 5.98 -11.09 -10.86
C SER A 163 5.19 -11.62 -9.67
N ASN A 164 3.99 -12.14 -9.96
CA ASN A 164 3.08 -12.70 -8.96
C ASN A 164 2.82 -11.73 -7.79
N VAL A 165 2.21 -10.60 -8.11
CA VAL A 165 1.83 -9.57 -7.13
C VAL A 165 0.36 -9.75 -6.77
N LYS A 166 0.05 -9.76 -5.48
CA LYS A 166 -1.32 -9.80 -4.96
C LYS A 166 -1.61 -8.56 -4.13
N MET A 167 -2.78 -7.97 -4.34
CA MET A 167 -3.29 -6.84 -3.58
C MET A 167 -4.71 -7.16 -3.11
N GLY A 168 -4.96 -7.09 -1.81
CA GLY A 168 -6.30 -7.16 -1.26
C GLY A 168 -7.04 -5.86 -1.50
N VAL A 169 -7.30 -5.13 -0.42
CA VAL A 169 -8.03 -3.85 -0.47
C VAL A 169 -7.05 -2.70 -0.31
N ILE A 170 -6.90 -1.92 -1.38
CA ILE A 170 -6.09 -0.71 -1.39
C ILE A 170 -7.01 0.51 -1.38
N SER A 171 -7.04 1.25 -0.27
CA SER A 171 -7.83 2.47 -0.12
C SER A 171 -6.90 3.67 -0.05
N VAL A 172 -6.98 4.58 -1.02
CA VAL A 172 -6.16 5.79 -1.08
C VAL A 172 -7.05 7.01 -1.22
N THR A 173 -6.85 7.98 -0.33
CA THR A 173 -7.51 9.29 -0.38
C THR A 173 -6.45 10.38 -0.51
N GLY A 174 -6.67 11.38 -1.37
CA GLY A 174 -5.91 12.63 -1.38
C GLY A 174 -4.50 12.57 -2.00
N ALA A 175 -4.15 11.51 -2.73
CA ALA A 175 -2.95 11.48 -3.55
C ALA A 175 -2.99 12.59 -4.61
N SER A 176 -1.94 13.40 -4.77
CA SER A 176 -1.93 14.46 -5.79
C SER A 176 -1.72 13.92 -7.21
N SER A 177 -1.30 12.66 -7.34
CA SER A 177 -1.11 11.93 -8.60
C SER A 177 -1.94 10.64 -8.55
N HIS A 178 -1.35 9.48 -8.86
CA HIS A 178 -2.02 8.19 -8.90
C HIS A 178 -2.26 7.61 -7.51
N ALA A 179 -3.38 6.90 -7.31
CA ALA A 179 -3.55 6.05 -6.13
C ALA A 179 -2.69 4.79 -6.25
N VAL A 180 -2.82 4.03 -7.35
CA VAL A 180 -1.98 2.87 -7.66
C VAL A 180 -1.48 2.96 -9.09
N GLU A 181 -0.17 2.97 -9.28
CA GLU A 181 0.48 2.92 -10.58
C GLU A 181 1.38 1.70 -10.68
N THR A 182 1.07 0.83 -11.64
CA THR A 182 1.86 -0.39 -11.88
C THR A 182 2.69 -0.26 -13.15
N TRP A 183 3.92 -0.76 -13.08
CA TRP A 183 4.82 -0.96 -14.21
C TRP A 183 5.41 -2.36 -14.17
N ASN A 184 5.55 -2.95 -15.36
CA ASN A 184 6.32 -4.18 -15.59
C ASN A 184 5.93 -5.33 -14.65
N ILE A 185 4.63 -5.68 -14.58
CA ILE A 185 4.16 -6.80 -13.74
C ILE A 185 3.67 -7.96 -14.62
N ASP A 186 4.17 -9.16 -14.37
CA ASP A 186 3.61 -10.40 -14.89
C ASP A 186 2.91 -11.20 -13.78
N GLY A 187 1.59 -11.33 -13.87
CA GLY A 187 0.77 -11.93 -12.82
C GLY A 187 0.42 -10.91 -11.75
N LEU A 188 -0.75 -10.27 -11.89
CA LEU A 188 -1.27 -9.30 -10.94
C LEU A 188 -2.70 -9.69 -10.54
N GLU A 189 -2.95 -9.84 -9.25
CA GLU A 189 -4.28 -10.04 -8.70
C GLU A 189 -4.61 -8.90 -7.75
N ILE A 190 -5.73 -8.23 -7.98
CA ILE A 190 -6.22 -7.13 -7.13
C ILE A 190 -7.66 -7.41 -6.76
N ASP A 191 -7.97 -7.47 -5.45
CA ASP A 191 -9.37 -7.55 -5.02
C ASP A 191 -10.07 -6.20 -5.25
N LYS A 192 -9.54 -5.12 -4.65
CA LYS A 192 -10.16 -3.78 -4.72
C LYS A 192 -9.13 -2.65 -4.69
N VAL A 193 -9.33 -1.66 -5.56
CA VAL A 193 -8.79 -0.30 -5.42
C VAL A 193 -9.94 0.65 -5.15
N ILE A 194 -9.84 1.39 -4.05
CA ILE A 194 -10.78 2.44 -3.65
C ILE A 194 -10.03 3.76 -3.64
N ALA A 195 -10.24 4.60 -4.66
CA ALA A 195 -9.54 5.87 -4.84
C ALA A 195 -10.49 7.04 -4.61
N ARG A 196 -10.12 7.99 -3.75
CA ARG A 196 -10.91 9.17 -3.42
C ARG A 196 -10.06 10.42 -3.55
N ASP A 197 -10.57 11.43 -4.26
CA ASP A 197 -9.91 12.73 -4.36
C ASP A 197 -8.43 12.61 -4.83
N CYS A 198 -8.19 11.75 -5.82
CA CYS A 198 -6.86 11.54 -6.40
C CYS A 198 -6.68 12.38 -7.66
N GLY A 199 -5.54 13.05 -7.78
CA GLY A 199 -5.29 14.01 -8.87
C GLY A 199 -5.22 13.38 -10.26
N GLU A 200 -4.76 12.13 -10.36
CA GLU A 200 -4.68 11.39 -11.62
C GLU A 200 -5.44 10.07 -11.52
N ALA A 201 -4.90 8.95 -12.02
CA ALA A 201 -5.62 7.68 -12.05
C ALA A 201 -5.84 7.05 -10.67
N GLY A 202 -6.99 6.37 -10.50
CA GLY A 202 -7.24 5.51 -9.35
C GLY A 202 -6.38 4.24 -9.43
N LEU A 203 -6.49 3.54 -10.57
CA LEU A 203 -5.59 2.47 -10.95
C LEU A 203 -5.04 2.73 -12.35
N LEU A 204 -3.72 2.75 -12.49
CA LEU A 204 -3.02 2.85 -13.78
C LEU A 204 -2.18 1.59 -14.01
N LEU A 205 -2.57 0.79 -15.01
CA LEU A 205 -1.87 -0.42 -15.42
C LEU A 205 -0.99 -0.17 -16.63
N GLN A 206 0.33 -0.40 -16.48
CA GLN A 206 1.33 -0.12 -17.51
C GLN A 206 2.27 -1.30 -17.67
N THR A 207 2.48 -1.73 -18.92
CA THR A 207 3.29 -2.91 -19.25
C THR A 207 2.96 -4.12 -18.35
N THR A 208 1.71 -4.25 -17.90
CA THR A 208 1.26 -5.35 -17.05
C THR A 208 0.67 -6.44 -17.94
N THR A 209 0.92 -7.70 -17.59
CA THR A 209 0.38 -8.89 -18.26
C THR A 209 -0.18 -9.86 -17.23
N ASN A 210 -1.18 -10.66 -17.63
CA ASN A 210 -1.81 -11.68 -16.79
C ASN A 210 -2.40 -11.07 -15.51
N ALA A 211 -3.26 -10.06 -15.66
CA ALA A 211 -3.88 -9.36 -14.54
C ALA A 211 -5.36 -9.70 -14.36
N LYS A 212 -5.79 -9.78 -13.10
CA LYS A 212 -7.19 -9.86 -12.67
C LYS A 212 -7.45 -8.78 -11.64
N VAL A 213 -8.47 -7.98 -11.87
CA VAL A 213 -8.87 -6.88 -10.98
C VAL A 213 -10.36 -7.03 -10.67
N GLY A 214 -10.71 -7.20 -9.41
CA GLY A 214 -12.10 -7.29 -8.98
C GLY A 214 -12.82 -5.96 -9.13
N LEU A 215 -12.49 -4.99 -8.27
CA LEU A 215 -13.15 -3.67 -8.26
C LEU A 215 -12.13 -2.53 -8.35
N VAL A 216 -12.42 -1.56 -9.22
CA VAL A 216 -11.86 -0.21 -9.13
C VAL A 216 -12.99 0.77 -8.86
N ASP A 217 -13.07 1.27 -7.63
CA ASP A 217 -14.08 2.23 -7.20
C ASP A 217 -13.40 3.59 -7.02
N GLY A 218 -13.68 4.53 -7.93
CA GLY A 218 -13.16 5.88 -7.92
C GLY A 218 -14.27 6.89 -7.62
N ASP A 219 -13.92 7.89 -6.80
CA ASP A 219 -14.77 9.05 -6.58
C ASP A 219 -13.92 10.34 -6.59
N ASN A 220 -14.24 11.28 -7.47
CA ASN A 220 -13.46 12.49 -7.73
C ASN A 220 -11.98 12.19 -8.06
N VAL A 221 -11.76 11.36 -9.08
CA VAL A 221 -10.44 10.90 -9.51
C VAL A 221 -10.11 11.45 -10.90
N GLY A 222 -8.93 12.05 -11.10
CA GLY A 222 -8.46 12.47 -12.43
C GLY A 222 -9.08 13.76 -12.99
N ALA A 223 -9.75 14.56 -12.17
CA ALA A 223 -10.47 15.75 -12.62
C ALA A 223 -9.58 16.72 -13.42
N GLY A 224 -9.90 16.93 -14.71
CA GLY A 224 -9.20 17.88 -15.56
C GLY A 224 -7.81 17.44 -16.07
N THR A 225 -7.39 16.19 -15.84
CA THR A 225 -6.02 15.72 -16.18
C THR A 225 -5.97 14.75 -17.37
N GLY A 226 -7.12 14.28 -17.86
CA GLY A 226 -7.21 13.22 -18.88
C GLY A 226 -6.89 11.81 -18.36
N TYR A 227 -6.74 11.67 -17.04
CA TYR A 227 -6.79 10.40 -16.33
C TYR A 227 -8.21 10.13 -15.81
N GLY A 228 -8.44 8.96 -15.22
CA GLY A 228 -9.72 8.61 -14.64
C GLY A 228 -9.59 7.47 -13.64
N THR A 229 -10.73 6.97 -13.16
CA THR A 229 -10.77 5.89 -12.15
C THR A 229 -9.89 4.68 -12.50
N LEU A 230 -9.89 4.25 -13.76
CA LEU A 230 -9.04 3.18 -14.28
C LEU A 230 -8.43 3.61 -15.61
N ARG A 231 -7.14 3.36 -15.78
CA ARG A 231 -6.42 3.60 -17.04
C ARG A 231 -5.47 2.46 -17.38
N PHE A 232 -5.36 2.17 -18.67
CA PHE A 232 -4.34 1.29 -19.24
C PHE A 232 -3.41 2.12 -20.13
N ALA A 233 -2.10 1.93 -20.03
CA ALA A 233 -1.15 2.67 -20.87
C ALA A 233 0.09 1.83 -21.22
N ASN A 234 0.94 2.37 -22.09
CA ASN A 234 2.30 1.87 -22.33
C ASN A 234 2.36 0.37 -22.67
N ARG A 235 1.58 -0.05 -23.68
CA ARG A 235 1.54 -1.43 -24.18
C ARG A 235 1.08 -2.45 -23.14
N ASN A 236 0.27 -2.03 -22.16
CA ASN A 236 -0.37 -2.93 -21.21
C ASN A 236 -1.07 -4.10 -21.95
N GLY A 237 -0.88 -5.32 -21.45
CA GLY A 237 -1.41 -6.54 -22.04
C GLY A 237 -0.58 -7.12 -23.19
N ARG A 238 0.51 -6.48 -23.62
CA ARG A 238 1.39 -7.03 -24.66
C ARG A 238 2.20 -8.22 -24.12
N THR A 239 1.99 -9.40 -24.67
CA THR A 239 2.69 -10.62 -24.25
C THR A 239 4.17 -10.62 -24.70
N SER A 240 4.94 -11.59 -24.19
CA SER A 240 6.33 -11.82 -24.62
C SER A 240 6.48 -12.13 -26.11
N LYS A 241 5.41 -12.64 -26.75
CA LYS A 241 5.35 -12.86 -28.21
C LYS A 241 5.01 -11.59 -28.99
N GLY A 242 4.72 -10.50 -28.30
CA GLY A 242 4.36 -9.21 -28.87
C GLY A 242 2.91 -9.08 -29.31
N ASP A 243 2.08 -10.10 -29.07
CA ASP A 243 0.63 -10.08 -29.32
C ASP A 243 -0.15 -9.50 -28.12
N TYR A 244 -1.45 -9.26 -28.31
CA TYR A 244 -2.37 -8.73 -27.30
C TYR A 244 -3.54 -9.70 -27.05
N LYS A 245 -3.24 -11.00 -26.93
CA LYS A 245 -4.27 -11.97 -26.51
C LYS A 245 -4.81 -11.55 -25.15
N THR A 246 -6.13 -11.64 -24.96
CA THR A 246 -6.81 -11.22 -23.73
C THR A 246 -6.14 -11.83 -22.51
N ASN A 247 -5.53 -10.99 -21.68
CA ASN A 247 -4.82 -11.39 -20.47
C ASN A 247 -5.01 -10.40 -19.32
N ILE A 248 -5.87 -9.40 -19.49
CA ILE A 248 -6.25 -8.44 -18.45
C ILE A 248 -7.76 -8.55 -18.27
N PHE A 249 -8.19 -8.85 -17.06
CA PHE A 249 -9.59 -9.00 -16.70
C PHE A 249 -9.91 -8.01 -15.59
N VAL A 250 -10.97 -7.23 -15.77
CA VAL A 250 -11.48 -6.30 -14.77
C VAL A 250 -12.97 -6.57 -14.59
N ASP A 251 -13.38 -6.97 -13.40
CA ASP A 251 -14.76 -7.40 -13.17
C ASP A 251 -15.70 -6.20 -13.03
N LYS A 252 -15.26 -5.14 -12.33
CA LYS A 252 -16.08 -3.96 -12.09
C LYS A 252 -15.27 -2.68 -11.97
N VAL A 253 -15.76 -1.64 -12.65
CA VAL A 253 -15.31 -0.26 -12.44
C VAL A 253 -16.52 0.56 -12.02
N VAL A 254 -16.37 1.36 -10.96
CA VAL A 254 -17.36 2.34 -10.55
C VAL A 254 -16.68 3.69 -10.48
N SER A 255 -17.12 4.62 -11.30
CA SER A 255 -16.59 5.98 -11.35
C SER A 255 -17.69 6.97 -11.02
N ARG A 256 -17.41 7.90 -10.11
CA ARG A 256 -18.33 8.98 -9.70
C ARG A 256 -17.52 10.27 -9.64
N ARG A 257 -17.96 11.34 -10.32
CA ARG A 257 -17.21 12.61 -10.37
C ARG A 257 -15.76 12.42 -10.91
N GLY A 258 -15.04 13.52 -11.13
CA GLY A 258 -13.67 13.44 -11.68
C GLY A 258 -13.61 13.40 -13.20
N GLY A 259 -12.48 12.91 -13.73
CA GLY A 259 -12.13 12.86 -15.15
C GLY A 259 -12.42 11.54 -15.84
#